data_AF-Q1DG90-F1
#
_entry.id   AF-Q1DG90-F1
#
_cell.length_a   1.000
_cell.length_b   1.000
_cell.length_c   1.000
_cell.angle_alpha   90.00
_cell.angle_beta   90.00
_cell.angle_gamma   90.00
#
_symmetry.space_group_name_H-M   'P 1'
#
loop_
_entity.id
_entity.type
_entity.pdbx_description
1 polymer ?
#
loop_
_entity_poly.entity_id
_entity_poly.type
_entity_poly.pdbx_seq_one_letter_code
_entity_poly.pdbx_strand_id
1 'polypeptide(L)'
;MGTRMSNLSASEMNTVLAQRLLSIFERSRDRKYTAAKAAKKKKPKPAASAADDADHVDDSAPPRGVLGKDSDYAQNGSDYIASLDGRGVYRVFDHSYLDEIRDLVKQTAEFPGGPPENFNPRAKDKDKKPALQKYPYAWEAHHILPGSAFYYELEDGPVFTYRQLRLILQSDYNLNHGHNIIMLPDQAWAVPVHALLQHPGDHPNYTQQVMRDMKTIAQKLQKAIDSQKEHKALIEDVFDQLHKLENKYWKLLVALSRAVVASVTAGKEYKHALVRYAPKDKKAKSRYEWGSLY
;
A
#
# COMPACT_ATOMS: atom_id res chain seq x y z
N MET A 1 22.77 -24.78 11.87
CA MET A 1 21.79 -25.28 10.89
C MET A 1 20.57 -24.38 10.98
N GLY A 2 20.41 -23.44 10.04
CA GLY A 2 19.32 -22.46 10.05
C GLY A 2 18.10 -23.02 9.32
N THR A 3 17.03 -23.27 10.06
CA THR A 3 15.75 -23.72 9.50
C THR A 3 15.20 -22.61 8.59
N ARG A 4 15.08 -22.90 7.29
CA ARG A 4 14.32 -22.08 6.35
C ARG A 4 12.85 -22.11 6.79
N MET A 5 12.37 -21.05 7.43
CA MET A 5 10.93 -20.82 7.62
C MET A 5 10.38 -20.27 6.31
N SER A 6 10.04 -21.20 5.42
CA SER A 6 9.41 -20.95 4.12
C SER A 6 7.90 -20.76 4.27
N ASN A 7 7.36 -19.79 3.54
CA ASN A 7 6.00 -19.75 3.01
C ASN A 7 4.85 -19.74 4.04
N LEU A 8 4.62 -18.61 4.70
CA LEU A 8 3.31 -18.37 5.30
C LEU A 8 2.27 -18.19 4.17
N SER A 9 1.50 -19.24 3.92
CA SER A 9 0.31 -19.16 3.08
C SER A 9 -0.87 -18.63 3.92
N ALA A 10 -1.87 -18.02 3.26
CA ALA A 10 -3.03 -17.46 3.94
C ALA A 10 -3.79 -18.46 4.86
N SER A 11 -3.58 -19.77 4.70
CA SER A 11 -4.19 -20.83 5.50
C SER A 11 -3.46 -21.14 6.83
N GLU A 12 -2.29 -20.54 7.11
CA GLU A 12 -1.53 -20.81 8.34
C GLU A 12 -1.81 -19.82 9.48
N MET A 13 -2.63 -18.78 9.24
CA MET A 13 -2.96 -17.72 10.21
C MET A 13 -4.14 -18.09 11.12
N ASN A 14 -3.92 -19.11 11.96
CA ASN A 14 -4.93 -19.82 12.73
C ASN A 14 -5.12 -19.35 14.19
N THR A 15 -4.77 -18.12 14.56
CA THR A 15 -5.10 -17.61 15.90
C THR A 15 -6.49 -16.96 15.92
N VAL A 16 -7.21 -17.15 17.02
CA VAL A 16 -8.51 -16.51 17.26
C VAL A 16 -8.40 -14.98 17.20
N LEU A 17 -7.26 -14.43 17.61
CA LEU A 17 -7.00 -13.00 17.57
C LEU A 17 -6.86 -12.50 16.13
N ALA A 18 -6.02 -13.11 15.29
CA ALA A 18 -5.88 -12.74 13.88
C ALA A 18 -7.22 -12.80 13.13
N GLN A 19 -8.03 -13.83 13.36
CA GLN A 19 -9.39 -13.94 12.78
C GLN A 19 -10.30 -12.79 13.25
N ARG A 20 -10.25 -12.44 14.54
CA ARG A 20 -10.99 -11.29 15.07
C ARG A 20 -10.52 -9.98 14.44
N LEU A 21 -9.22 -9.79 14.26
CA LEU A 21 -8.65 -8.59 13.61
C LEU A 21 -9.04 -8.51 12.13
N LEU A 22 -8.99 -9.63 11.41
CA LEU A 22 -9.46 -9.72 10.03
C LEU A 22 -10.95 -9.37 9.94
N SER A 23 -11.79 -9.86 10.87
CA SER A 23 -13.21 -9.49 10.89
C SER A 23 -13.43 -7.98 11.09
N ILE A 24 -12.59 -7.31 11.88
CA ILE A 24 -12.64 -5.85 12.08
C ILE A 24 -12.24 -5.13 10.79
N PHE A 25 -11.19 -5.63 10.15
CA PHE A 25 -10.70 -5.15 8.86
C PHE A 25 -11.79 -5.25 7.78
N GLU A 26 -12.43 -6.41 7.63
CA GLU A 26 -13.52 -6.65 6.68
C GLU A 26 -14.73 -5.76 6.97
N ARG A 27 -15.14 -5.63 8.24
CA ARG A 27 -16.22 -4.69 8.61
C ARG A 27 -15.89 -3.24 8.29
N SER A 28 -14.62 -2.83 8.42
CA SER A 28 -14.20 -1.46 8.07
C SER A 28 -14.41 -1.17 6.57
N ARG A 29 -14.17 -2.16 5.70
CA ARG A 29 -14.46 -2.09 4.27
C ARG A 29 -15.95 -1.84 4.02
N ASP A 30 -16.80 -2.67 4.63
CA ASP A 30 -18.23 -2.69 4.36
C ASP A 30 -18.93 -1.41 4.89
N ARG A 31 -18.40 -0.81 5.96
CA ARG A 31 -18.86 0.50 6.46
C ARG A 31 -18.66 1.62 5.46
N LYS A 32 -17.54 1.68 4.73
CA LYS A 32 -17.33 2.69 3.67
C LYS A 32 -18.38 2.55 2.58
N TYR A 33 -18.69 1.32 2.15
CA TYR A 33 -19.76 1.06 1.18
C TYR A 33 -21.14 1.48 1.69
N THR A 34 -21.41 1.26 2.97
CA THR A 34 -22.69 1.62 3.59
C THR A 34 -22.82 3.13 3.79
N ALA A 35 -21.76 3.81 4.23
CA ALA A 35 -21.70 5.26 4.38
C ALA A 35 -21.74 5.97 3.02
N ALA A 36 -21.09 5.45 1.98
CA ALA A 36 -21.19 5.98 0.61
C ALA A 36 -22.60 5.80 0.01
N LYS A 37 -23.29 4.69 0.32
CA LYS A 37 -24.70 4.49 -0.03
C LYS A 37 -25.65 5.37 0.79
N ALA A 38 -25.37 5.56 2.08
CA ALA A 38 -26.15 6.42 2.98
C ALA A 38 -25.89 7.92 2.76
N ALA A 39 -24.73 8.34 2.25
CA ALA A 39 -24.51 9.73 1.84
C ALA A 39 -25.46 10.15 0.69
N LYS A 40 -26.05 9.18 -0.03
CA LYS A 40 -27.16 9.40 -0.98
C LYS A 40 -28.56 9.41 -0.34
N LYS A 41 -28.70 9.17 0.96
CA LYS A 41 -29.96 9.23 1.74
C LYS A 41 -29.71 9.80 3.15
N LYS A 42 -30.11 11.06 3.38
CA LYS A 42 -30.08 11.83 4.65
C LYS A 42 -29.63 11.08 5.93
N LYS A 43 -28.60 11.62 6.59
CA LYS A 43 -28.03 11.19 7.89
C LYS A 43 -29.09 10.90 8.97
N PRO A 44 -29.02 9.76 9.68
CA PRO A 44 -29.63 9.61 10.99
C PRO A 44 -28.74 10.24 12.09
N LYS A 45 -29.39 10.73 13.15
CA LYS A 45 -28.80 11.32 14.37
C LYS A 45 -28.12 10.23 15.23
N PRO A 46 -26.97 10.49 15.88
CA PRO A 46 -26.36 9.55 16.81
C PRO A 46 -27.15 9.51 18.14
N ALA A 47 -27.30 8.30 18.69
CA ALA A 47 -27.87 8.07 20.01
C ALA A 47 -26.78 8.15 21.08
N ALA A 48 -27.14 8.65 22.26
CA ALA A 48 -26.26 8.84 23.41
C ALA A 48 -25.85 7.50 24.04
N SER A 49 -24.57 7.37 24.42
CA SER A 49 -24.09 6.31 25.30
C SER A 49 -23.72 6.88 26.67
N ALA A 50 -24.11 6.14 27.71
CA ALA A 50 -23.77 6.40 29.10
C ALA A 50 -22.27 6.26 29.34
N ALA A 51 -21.74 7.12 30.21
CA ALA A 51 -20.38 7.08 30.69
C ALA A 51 -20.23 6.01 31.76
N ASP A 52 -19.18 5.20 31.68
CA ASP A 52 -18.50 4.65 32.85
C ASP A 52 -17.02 4.39 32.50
N ASP A 53 -16.18 4.81 33.45
CA ASP A 53 -14.75 4.64 33.64
C ASP A 53 -13.75 5.16 32.58
N ALA A 54 -12.84 6.01 33.08
CA ALA A 54 -11.81 6.75 32.36
C ALA A 54 -10.79 5.83 31.70
N ASP A 55 -11.14 5.31 30.52
CA ASP A 55 -10.20 4.76 29.56
C ASP A 55 -9.99 5.82 28.47
N HIS A 56 -8.74 6.27 28.28
CA HIS A 56 -8.36 7.39 27.36
C HIS A 56 -8.58 7.08 25.86
N VAL A 57 -9.32 6.01 25.57
CA VAL A 57 -9.82 5.65 24.25
C VAL A 57 -11.34 5.75 24.31
N ASP A 58 -11.91 6.72 23.60
CA ASP A 58 -13.37 6.89 23.56
C ASP A 58 -14.00 5.68 22.87
N ASP A 59 -14.58 4.81 23.67
CA ASP A 59 -15.25 3.62 23.19
C ASP A 59 -16.53 3.95 22.36
N SER A 60 -17.08 5.13 22.52
CA SER A 60 -18.24 5.59 21.74
C SER A 60 -17.86 6.27 20.42
N ALA A 61 -16.59 6.66 20.24
CA ALA A 61 -16.17 7.40 19.05
C ALA A 61 -16.37 6.56 17.77
N PRO A 62 -17.07 7.11 16.75
CA PRO A 62 -17.41 6.37 15.56
C PRO A 62 -16.15 6.05 14.73
N PRO A 63 -16.06 4.84 14.15
CA PRO A 63 -14.97 4.50 13.28
C PRO A 63 -15.07 5.30 11.96
N ARG A 64 -14.03 6.06 11.65
CA ARG A 64 -13.84 6.86 10.42
C ARG A 64 -12.80 6.25 9.48
N GLY A 65 -11.78 5.61 10.04
CA GLY A 65 -10.69 5.00 9.32
C GLY A 65 -11.11 3.76 8.54
N VAL A 66 -10.35 3.48 7.48
CA VAL A 66 -10.62 2.40 6.54
C VAL A 66 -9.35 1.57 6.42
N LEU A 67 -9.39 0.33 6.88
CA LEU A 67 -8.27 -0.60 6.73
C LEU A 67 -8.54 -1.60 5.61
N GLY A 68 -9.80 -1.94 5.32
CA GLY A 68 -10.14 -2.87 4.27
C GLY A 68 -9.87 -2.36 2.85
N LYS A 69 -9.21 -3.18 2.01
CA LYS A 69 -9.05 -2.89 0.57
C LYS A 69 -10.40 -2.78 -0.11
N ASP A 70 -10.61 -1.72 -0.89
CA ASP A 70 -11.81 -1.51 -1.71
C ASP A 70 -11.48 -1.56 -3.21
N SER A 71 -12.51 -1.43 -4.06
CA SER A 71 -12.37 -1.45 -5.52
C SER A 71 -11.81 -0.14 -6.11
N ASP A 72 -11.75 0.92 -5.31
CA ASP A 72 -11.47 2.28 -5.78
C ASP A 72 -10.04 2.74 -5.48
N TYR A 73 -9.28 1.96 -4.71
CA TYR A 73 -7.87 2.25 -4.36
C TYR A 73 -7.00 2.65 -5.55
N ALA A 74 -7.13 1.95 -6.68
CA ALA A 74 -6.38 2.26 -7.90
C ALA A 74 -6.77 3.64 -8.47
N GLN A 75 -8.06 3.96 -8.48
CA GLN A 75 -8.52 5.29 -8.87
C GLN A 75 -8.00 6.37 -7.91
N ASN A 76 -8.07 6.13 -6.60
CA ASN A 76 -7.59 7.10 -5.60
C ASN A 76 -6.09 7.34 -5.74
N GLY A 77 -5.30 6.32 -6.07
CA GLY A 77 -3.88 6.45 -6.40
C GLY A 77 -3.67 7.30 -7.65
N SER A 78 -4.40 7.02 -8.74
CA SER A 78 -4.35 7.80 -9.98
C SER A 78 -4.65 9.29 -9.71
N ASP A 79 -5.76 9.58 -9.02
CA ASP A 79 -6.20 10.94 -8.73
C ASP A 79 -5.19 11.69 -7.84
N TYR A 80 -4.65 11.00 -6.82
CA TYR A 80 -3.67 11.59 -5.92
C TYR A 80 -2.36 11.91 -6.62
N ILE A 81 -1.83 11.00 -7.44
CA ILE A 81 -0.63 11.26 -8.24
C ILE A 81 -0.91 12.44 -9.19
N ALA A 82 -2.12 12.55 -9.76
CA ALA A 82 -2.50 13.64 -10.66
C ALA A 82 -2.43 14.99 -9.94
N SER A 83 -2.95 15.02 -8.71
CA SER A 83 -3.11 16.24 -7.92
C SER A 83 -1.81 16.83 -7.38
N LEU A 84 -0.73 16.04 -7.31
CA LEU A 84 0.53 16.44 -6.67
C LEU A 84 1.69 16.64 -7.63
N ASP A 85 1.43 16.75 -8.93
CA ASP A 85 2.50 16.69 -9.94
C ASP A 85 3.38 15.42 -9.76
N GLY A 86 2.72 14.33 -9.31
CA GLY A 86 3.19 12.97 -9.38
C GLY A 86 4.50 12.59 -8.69
N ARG A 87 4.86 13.14 -7.51
CA ARG A 87 6.08 12.74 -6.76
C ARG A 87 7.36 12.62 -7.63
N GLY A 88 7.41 13.28 -8.80
CA GLY A 88 8.45 13.24 -9.83
C GLY A 88 8.79 11.88 -10.47
N VAL A 89 8.55 10.75 -9.80
CA VAL A 89 9.16 9.45 -10.15
C VAL A 89 8.79 8.93 -11.53
N TYR A 90 7.58 9.22 -12.00
CA TYR A 90 7.10 8.72 -13.30
C TYR A 90 7.63 9.51 -14.51
N ARG A 91 8.37 10.60 -14.26
CA ARG A 91 8.96 11.47 -15.28
C ARG A 91 10.49 11.40 -15.35
N VAL A 92 11.12 10.68 -14.43
CA VAL A 92 12.58 10.60 -14.33
C VAL A 92 13.07 9.41 -15.14
N PHE A 93 13.59 9.71 -16.33
CA PHE A 93 14.14 8.74 -17.29
C PHE A 93 15.67 8.85 -17.40
N ASP A 94 16.33 9.21 -16.29
CA ASP A 94 17.75 9.61 -16.19
C ASP A 94 18.75 8.43 -16.16
N HIS A 95 18.38 7.29 -16.73
CA HIS A 95 19.29 6.15 -16.90
C HIS A 95 19.78 6.06 -18.36
N SER A 96 20.99 5.54 -18.53
CA SER A 96 21.78 5.59 -19.77
C SER A 96 21.27 4.70 -20.92
N TYR A 97 20.06 4.14 -20.81
CA TYR A 97 19.58 3.12 -21.74
C TYR A 97 18.37 3.62 -22.52
N LEU A 98 18.64 3.87 -23.81
CA LEU A 98 17.71 4.00 -24.94
C LEU A 98 17.16 5.40 -25.18
N ASP A 99 17.96 6.25 -25.82
CA ASP A 99 17.55 7.59 -26.26
C ASP A 99 16.31 7.57 -27.18
N GLU A 100 16.18 6.57 -28.07
CA GLU A 100 15.02 6.41 -28.97
C GLU A 100 13.74 5.94 -28.26
N ILE A 101 13.87 5.10 -27.23
CA ILE A 101 12.72 4.69 -26.39
C ILE A 101 12.30 5.85 -25.49
N ARG A 102 13.25 6.68 -25.05
CA ARG A 102 13.02 7.77 -24.11
C ARG A 102 11.99 8.77 -24.63
N ASP A 103 12.03 9.15 -25.90
CA ASP A 103 11.11 10.16 -26.44
C ASP A 103 9.69 9.62 -26.68
N LEU A 104 9.55 8.38 -27.17
CA LEU A 104 8.25 7.71 -27.28
C LEU A 104 7.62 7.46 -25.91
N VAL A 105 8.43 7.01 -24.94
CA VAL A 105 8.00 6.78 -23.55
C VAL A 105 7.60 8.09 -22.88
N LYS A 106 8.34 9.19 -23.05
CA LYS A 106 7.93 10.50 -22.50
C LYS A 106 6.55 10.90 -23.02
N GLN A 107 6.29 10.75 -24.31
CA GLN A 107 5.00 11.14 -24.90
C GLN A 107 3.82 10.25 -24.45
N THR A 108 4.06 9.00 -24.06
CA THR A 108 3.01 7.99 -23.84
C THR A 108 2.88 7.50 -22.40
N ALA A 109 3.96 7.57 -21.61
CA ALA A 109 4.05 7.01 -20.26
C ALA A 109 4.30 8.06 -19.17
N GLU A 110 4.48 9.34 -19.53
CA GLU A 110 4.67 10.42 -18.55
C GLU A 110 3.37 10.70 -17.77
N PHE A 111 3.50 11.06 -16.49
CA PHE A 111 2.37 11.56 -15.71
C PHE A 111 2.81 12.55 -14.62
N PRO A 112 2.06 13.65 -14.40
CA PRO A 112 0.99 14.18 -15.26
C PRO A 112 1.53 14.65 -16.62
N GLY A 113 0.84 14.38 -17.74
CA GLY A 113 1.26 14.82 -19.09
C GLY A 113 1.00 13.81 -20.20
N GLY A 114 0.94 12.51 -19.87
CA GLY A 114 0.52 11.45 -20.76
C GLY A 114 -1.00 11.29 -20.85
N PRO A 115 -1.48 10.31 -21.63
CA PRO A 115 -2.89 10.09 -21.91
C PRO A 115 -3.69 9.72 -20.64
N PRO A 116 -5.01 10.06 -20.59
CA PRO A 116 -5.85 9.84 -19.41
C PRO A 116 -6.05 8.38 -19.01
N GLU A 117 -5.71 7.43 -19.89
CA GLU A 117 -5.67 6.00 -19.68
C GLU A 117 -4.50 5.53 -18.79
N ASN A 118 -3.48 6.36 -18.58
CA ASN A 118 -2.37 6.05 -17.69
C ASN A 118 -2.86 6.03 -16.23
N PHE A 119 -2.57 4.95 -15.50
CA PHE A 119 -2.97 4.72 -14.09
C PHE A 119 -4.47 4.74 -13.76
N ASN A 120 -5.32 5.22 -14.66
CA ASN A 120 -6.73 5.42 -14.41
C ASN A 120 -7.54 4.16 -14.77
N PRO A 121 -7.99 3.37 -13.79
CA PRO A 121 -8.74 2.14 -14.05
C PRO A 121 -10.14 2.42 -14.65
N ARG A 122 -10.62 3.66 -14.61
CA ARG A 122 -11.94 4.07 -15.13
C ARG A 122 -11.85 4.79 -16.48
N ALA A 123 -10.66 4.96 -17.03
CA ALA A 123 -10.48 5.61 -18.32
C ALA A 123 -11.19 4.87 -19.45
N LYS A 124 -11.65 5.64 -20.42
CA LYS A 124 -12.30 5.14 -21.64
C LYS A 124 -11.59 5.69 -22.86
N ASP A 125 -11.46 4.85 -23.87
CA ASP A 125 -10.91 5.28 -25.16
C ASP A 125 -11.90 6.17 -25.93
N LYS A 126 -11.48 6.64 -27.12
CA LYS A 126 -12.30 7.45 -28.04
C LYS A 126 -13.62 6.78 -28.44
N ASP A 127 -13.69 5.45 -28.41
CA ASP A 127 -14.87 4.65 -28.74
C ASP A 127 -15.71 4.34 -27.48
N LYS A 128 -15.41 4.99 -26.34
CA LYS A 128 -16.05 4.82 -25.02
C LYS A 128 -15.87 3.42 -24.42
N LYS A 129 -14.94 2.61 -24.92
CA LYS A 129 -14.62 1.30 -24.35
C LYS A 129 -13.68 1.47 -23.16
N PRO A 130 -13.73 0.58 -22.15
CA PRO A 130 -12.79 0.63 -21.04
C PRO A 130 -11.36 0.50 -21.53
N ALA A 131 -10.58 1.56 -21.36
CA ALA A 131 -9.16 1.53 -21.67
C ALA A 131 -8.34 1.01 -20.47
N LEU A 132 -8.85 1.26 -19.25
CA LEU A 132 -8.23 0.85 -17.98
C LEU A 132 -6.79 1.43 -17.84
N GLN A 133 -6.11 1.09 -16.74
CA GLN A 133 -4.72 1.46 -16.48
C GLN A 133 -3.71 0.66 -17.32
N LYS A 134 -3.89 0.65 -18.65
CA LYS A 134 -3.16 -0.24 -19.58
C LYS A 134 -2.35 0.47 -20.65
N TYR A 135 -2.23 1.79 -20.59
CA TYR A 135 -1.46 2.56 -21.55
C TYR A 135 -0.13 3.08 -20.94
N PRO A 136 0.98 3.08 -21.71
CA PRO A 136 1.18 2.28 -22.93
C PRO A 136 1.28 0.77 -22.65
N TYR A 137 1.27 0.38 -21.37
CA TYR A 137 1.22 -1.00 -20.89
C TYR A 137 0.48 -1.06 -19.56
N ALA A 138 0.24 -2.28 -19.08
CA ALA A 138 -0.45 -2.52 -17.82
C ALA A 138 0.34 -1.98 -16.62
N TRP A 139 -0.35 -1.23 -15.79
CA TRP A 139 0.08 -0.75 -14.49
C TRP A 139 -0.69 -1.47 -13.40
N GLU A 140 -0.07 -1.63 -12.23
CA GLU A 140 -0.71 -2.15 -11.03
C GLU A 140 -0.60 -1.14 -9.89
N ALA A 141 -1.72 -0.86 -9.25
CA ALA A 141 -1.77 -0.08 -8.03
C ALA A 141 -1.33 -0.97 -6.86
N HIS A 142 -0.33 -0.53 -6.12
CA HIS A 142 0.25 -1.25 -5.01
C HIS A 142 0.10 -0.43 -3.72
N HIS A 143 -0.43 -1.06 -2.67
CA HIS A 143 -0.51 -0.48 -1.34
C HIS A 143 0.89 -0.47 -0.70
N ILE A 144 1.39 0.72 -0.39
CA ILE A 144 2.71 0.91 0.24
C ILE A 144 2.72 0.26 1.62
N LEU A 145 1.74 0.57 2.46
CA LEU A 145 1.43 -0.20 3.66
C LEU A 145 0.33 -1.20 3.28
N PRO A 146 0.63 -2.50 3.19
CA PRO A 146 -0.34 -3.49 2.76
C PRO A 146 -1.37 -3.72 3.87
N GLY A 147 -2.62 -3.96 3.48
CA GLY A 147 -3.70 -4.22 4.44
C GLY A 147 -3.41 -5.38 5.38
N SER A 148 -2.71 -6.41 4.88
CA SER A 148 -2.25 -7.57 5.65
C SER A 148 -1.42 -7.21 6.87
N ALA A 149 -0.63 -6.13 6.82
CA ALA A 149 0.21 -5.72 7.95
C ALA A 149 -0.59 -5.31 9.19
N PHE A 150 -1.89 -5.02 9.05
CA PHE A 150 -2.78 -4.63 10.16
C PHE A 150 -3.42 -5.82 10.89
N TYR A 151 -3.43 -7.01 10.29
CA TYR A 151 -4.12 -8.18 10.86
C TYR A 151 -3.31 -9.49 10.83
N TYR A 152 -2.15 -9.51 10.16
CA TYR A 152 -1.18 -10.60 10.26
C TYR A 152 -0.42 -10.53 11.59
N GLU A 153 0.14 -11.68 11.98
CA GLU A 153 0.95 -11.82 13.18
C GLU A 153 2.44 -11.98 12.84
N LEU A 154 3.29 -11.39 13.69
CA LEU A 154 4.71 -11.73 13.77
C LEU A 154 4.87 -12.92 14.74
N GLU A 155 6.11 -13.42 14.89
CA GLU A 155 6.43 -14.49 15.85
C GLU A 155 6.04 -14.11 17.29
N ASP A 156 6.03 -12.82 17.63
CA ASP A 156 5.67 -12.28 18.94
C ASP A 156 4.18 -11.85 19.05
N GLY A 157 3.35 -12.28 18.10
CA GLY A 157 1.93 -11.96 18.02
C GLY A 157 1.60 -10.79 17.09
N PRO A 158 0.38 -10.22 17.18
CA PRO A 158 -0.04 -9.17 16.26
C PRO A 158 0.78 -7.89 16.42
N VAL A 159 0.81 -7.10 15.35
CA VAL A 159 1.45 -5.78 15.33
C VAL A 159 0.73 -4.82 16.27
N PHE A 160 -0.60 -4.78 16.18
CA PHE A 160 -1.44 -3.88 16.97
C PHE A 160 -2.39 -4.67 17.86
N THR A 161 -2.64 -4.15 19.06
CA THR A 161 -3.71 -4.66 19.93
C THR A 161 -5.09 -4.25 19.41
N TYR A 162 -6.16 -4.87 19.92
CA TYR A 162 -7.53 -4.48 19.61
C TYR A 162 -7.80 -2.99 19.88
N ARG A 163 -7.33 -2.49 21.03
CA ARG A 163 -7.47 -1.08 21.43
C ARG A 163 -6.74 -0.13 20.48
N GLN A 164 -5.54 -0.51 20.04
CA GLN A 164 -4.77 0.28 19.08
C GLN A 164 -5.41 0.28 17.69
N LEU A 165 -5.94 -0.85 17.23
CA LEU A 165 -6.69 -0.89 15.96
C LEU A 165 -7.98 -0.08 16.03
N ARG A 166 -8.65 -0.03 17.18
CA ARG A 166 -9.80 0.87 17.38
C ARG A 166 -9.40 2.33 17.22
N LEU A 167 -8.29 2.76 17.83
CA LEU A 167 -7.75 4.10 17.68
C LEU A 167 -7.43 4.42 16.21
N ILE A 168 -6.78 3.51 15.48
CA ILE A 168 -6.53 3.66 14.05
C ILE A 168 -7.86 3.83 13.29
N LEU A 169 -8.87 3.02 13.61
CA LEU A 169 -10.19 3.13 12.98
C LEU A 169 -10.96 4.38 13.40
N GLN A 170 -10.64 5.02 14.52
CA GLN A 170 -11.25 6.29 14.94
C GLN A 170 -10.52 7.51 14.34
N SER A 171 -9.32 7.29 13.81
CA SER A 171 -8.60 8.26 13.00
C SER A 171 -9.16 8.39 11.59
N ASP A 172 -8.69 9.40 10.86
CA ASP A 172 -9.04 9.61 9.45
C ASP A 172 -8.11 8.80 8.50
N TYR A 173 -7.32 7.87 9.04
CA TYR A 173 -6.45 7.01 8.24
C TYR A 173 -7.25 6.09 7.31
N ASN A 174 -6.94 6.14 6.02
CA ASN A 174 -7.61 5.36 4.99
C ASN A 174 -6.57 4.65 4.14
N LEU A 175 -6.50 3.32 4.27
CA LEU A 175 -5.60 2.44 3.52
C LEU A 175 -5.72 2.66 2.00
N ASN A 176 -6.92 2.98 1.51
CA ASN A 176 -7.19 3.17 0.09
C ASN A 176 -6.99 4.61 -0.37
N HIS A 177 -6.53 5.51 0.49
CA HIS A 177 -6.18 6.87 0.09
C HIS A 177 -4.94 6.85 -0.80
N GLY A 178 -4.87 7.73 -1.80
CA GLY A 178 -3.82 7.69 -2.81
C GLY A 178 -2.39 7.95 -2.29
N HIS A 179 -2.22 8.55 -1.11
CA HIS A 179 -0.91 8.68 -0.45
C HIS A 179 -0.28 7.31 -0.07
N ASN A 180 -1.10 6.27 0.08
CA ASN A 180 -0.68 4.90 0.35
C ASN A 180 -0.55 4.07 -0.92
N ILE A 181 -0.67 4.66 -2.12
CA ILE A 181 -0.64 3.94 -3.39
C ILE A 181 0.56 4.35 -4.22
N ILE A 182 1.32 3.37 -4.69
CA ILE A 182 2.32 3.52 -5.74
C ILE A 182 1.89 2.73 -6.97
N MET A 183 2.10 3.28 -8.16
CA MET A 183 1.81 2.59 -9.41
C MET A 183 3.09 1.93 -9.90
N LEU A 184 3.04 0.62 -10.13
CA LEU A 184 4.18 -0.16 -10.55
C LEU A 184 3.88 -0.83 -11.89
N PRO A 185 4.87 -0.99 -12.78
CA PRO A 185 4.65 -1.68 -14.04
C PRO A 185 4.26 -3.14 -13.78
N ASP A 186 3.29 -3.66 -14.55
CA ASP A 186 2.95 -5.09 -14.56
C ASP A 186 3.95 -5.89 -15.42
N GLN A 187 4.56 -5.24 -16.42
CA GLN A 187 5.39 -5.91 -17.43
C GLN A 187 6.87 -5.70 -17.15
N ALA A 188 7.65 -6.78 -17.19
CA ALA A 188 9.09 -6.76 -16.89
C ALA A 188 9.87 -5.76 -17.76
N TRP A 189 9.56 -5.65 -19.06
CA TRP A 189 10.27 -4.74 -19.97
C TRP A 189 10.03 -3.25 -19.64
N ALA A 190 8.97 -2.93 -18.90
CA ALA A 190 8.66 -1.57 -18.48
C ALA A 190 9.40 -1.15 -17.18
N VAL A 191 9.97 -2.11 -16.44
CA VAL A 191 10.79 -1.84 -15.24
C VAL A 191 11.97 -0.90 -15.54
N PRO A 192 12.83 -1.18 -16.54
CA PRO A 192 13.94 -0.28 -16.84
C PRO A 192 13.44 1.08 -17.33
N VAL A 193 12.24 1.17 -17.93
CA VAL A 193 11.72 2.43 -18.47
C VAL A 193 11.56 3.48 -17.35
N HIS A 194 10.86 3.14 -16.26
CA HIS A 194 10.61 4.08 -15.15
C HIS A 194 11.56 3.92 -13.96
N ALA A 195 12.51 2.98 -14.05
CA ALA A 195 13.32 2.56 -12.91
C ALA A 195 12.45 2.22 -11.67
N LEU A 196 11.34 1.52 -11.91
CA LEU A 196 10.36 1.07 -10.92
C LEU A 196 10.23 -0.45 -10.98
N LEU A 197 10.35 -1.13 -9.83
CA LEU A 197 10.16 -2.57 -9.73
C LEU A 197 8.78 -2.97 -10.24
N GLN A 198 8.73 -4.14 -10.83
CA GLN A 198 7.46 -4.76 -11.16
C GLN A 198 6.73 -5.19 -9.90
N HIS A 199 5.40 -5.12 -9.90
CA HIS A 199 4.56 -5.64 -8.83
C HIS A 199 4.32 -7.15 -9.02
N PRO A 200 4.90 -8.04 -8.20
CA PRO A 200 4.85 -9.47 -8.44
C PRO A 200 3.85 -10.16 -7.51
N GLY A 201 2.59 -9.76 -7.47
CA GLY A 201 1.63 -10.34 -6.52
C GLY A 201 2.18 -10.34 -5.08
N ASP A 202 2.18 -11.48 -4.39
CA ASP A 202 2.54 -11.57 -2.97
C ASP A 202 4.01 -11.23 -2.66
N HIS A 203 4.20 -10.38 -1.66
CA HIS A 203 5.49 -9.87 -1.17
C HIS A 203 5.63 -10.07 0.37
N PRO A 204 5.83 -11.31 0.86
CA PRO A 204 5.92 -11.62 2.28
C PRO A 204 7.07 -10.93 3.02
N ASN A 205 8.27 -10.80 2.44
CA ASN A 205 9.41 -10.19 3.14
C ASN A 205 9.18 -8.70 3.36
N TYR A 206 8.67 -8.01 2.34
CA TYR A 206 8.24 -6.63 2.42
C TYR A 206 7.16 -6.44 3.48
N THR A 207 6.12 -7.29 3.46
CA THR A 207 5.03 -7.23 4.44
C THR A 207 5.56 -7.39 5.86
N GLN A 208 6.44 -8.36 6.11
CA GLN A 208 7.06 -8.53 7.44
C GLN A 208 7.90 -7.32 7.85
N GLN A 209 8.65 -6.72 6.92
CA GLN A 209 9.43 -5.52 7.22
C GLN A 209 8.51 -4.36 7.61
N VAL A 210 7.40 -4.15 6.88
CA VAL A 210 6.38 -3.15 7.24
C VAL A 210 5.80 -3.42 8.62
N MET A 211 5.46 -4.68 8.91
CA MET A 211 4.92 -5.08 10.23
C MET A 211 5.89 -4.77 11.38
N ARG A 212 7.20 -5.00 11.19
CA ARG A 212 8.22 -4.65 12.20
C ARG A 212 8.28 -3.15 12.45
N ASP A 213 8.23 -2.33 11.39
CA ASP A 213 8.22 -0.88 11.55
C ASP A 213 6.90 -0.38 12.17
N MET A 214 5.77 -0.98 11.82
CA MET A 214 4.48 -0.71 12.45
C MET A 214 4.45 -1.11 13.93
N LYS A 215 5.17 -2.17 14.33
CA LYS A 215 5.31 -2.55 15.76
C LYS A 215 5.96 -1.42 16.56
N THR A 216 6.87 -0.66 15.96
CA THR A 216 7.45 0.54 16.60
C THR A 216 6.39 1.63 16.82
N ILE A 217 5.46 1.80 15.87
CA ILE A 217 4.31 2.71 16.04
C ILE A 217 3.39 2.19 17.14
N ALA A 218 3.09 0.90 17.16
CA ALA A 218 2.27 0.27 18.20
C ALA A 218 2.86 0.48 19.61
N GLN A 219 4.17 0.34 19.77
CA GLN A 219 4.87 0.60 21.04
C GLN A 219 4.78 2.08 21.45
N LYS A 220 4.93 3.01 20.51
CA LYS A 220 4.77 4.46 20.79
C LYS A 220 3.34 4.80 21.18
N LEU A 221 2.37 4.21 20.47
CA LEU A 221 0.94 4.38 20.76
C LEU A 221 0.60 3.83 22.15
N GLN A 222 1.15 2.67 22.52
CA GLN A 222 0.95 2.11 23.86
C GLN A 222 1.49 3.05 24.94
N LYS A 223 2.72 3.57 24.78
CA LYS A 223 3.29 4.54 25.73
C LYS A 223 2.42 5.79 25.87
N ALA A 224 1.84 6.28 24.76
CA ALA A 224 0.95 7.44 24.78
C ALA A 224 -0.37 7.14 25.49
N ILE A 225 -0.93 5.94 25.31
CA ILE A 225 -2.11 5.45 26.04
C ILE A 225 -1.79 5.35 27.54
N ASP A 226 -0.69 4.73 27.90
CA ASP A 226 -0.27 4.53 29.29
C ASP A 226 0.01 5.87 30.00
N SER A 227 0.48 6.86 29.24
CA SER A 227 0.69 8.24 29.72
C SER A 227 -0.60 9.08 29.75
N GLN A 228 -1.76 8.47 29.51
CA GLN A 228 -3.07 9.13 29.56
C GLN A 228 -3.19 10.33 28.63
N LYS A 229 -2.57 10.24 27.44
CA LYS A 229 -2.68 11.30 26.44
C LYS A 229 -4.13 11.42 25.95
N GLU A 230 -4.59 12.66 25.77
CA GLU A 230 -5.92 12.97 25.25
C GLU A 230 -6.27 12.18 23.98
N HIS A 231 -7.48 11.64 23.93
CA HIS A 231 -7.94 10.76 22.85
C HIS A 231 -7.77 11.37 21.45
N LYS A 232 -8.14 12.65 21.30
CA LYS A 232 -8.00 13.38 20.03
C LYS A 232 -6.53 13.44 19.58
N ALA A 233 -5.61 13.66 20.51
CA ALA A 233 -4.19 13.74 20.23
C ALA A 233 -3.56 12.35 19.97
N LEU A 234 -4.19 11.26 20.40
CA LEU A 234 -3.82 9.88 20.01
C LEU A 234 -4.24 9.60 18.56
N ILE A 235 -5.44 10.01 18.17
CA ILE A 235 -5.96 9.87 16.81
C ILE A 235 -5.10 10.61 15.78
N GLU A 236 -4.76 11.87 16.05
CA GLU A 236 -3.92 12.67 15.15
C GLU A 236 -2.51 12.09 15.05
N ASP A 237 -1.93 11.67 16.17
CA ASP A 237 -0.59 11.09 16.22
C ASP A 237 -0.49 9.75 15.48
N VAL A 238 -1.49 8.87 15.61
CA VAL A 238 -1.45 7.59 14.88
C VAL A 238 -1.59 7.80 13.37
N PHE A 239 -2.42 8.75 12.92
CA PHE A 239 -2.51 9.12 11.51
C PHE A 239 -1.15 9.61 10.99
N ASP A 240 -0.53 10.57 11.70
CA ASP A 240 0.75 11.14 11.31
C ASP A 240 1.87 10.09 11.26
N GLN A 241 1.89 9.17 12.21
CA GLN A 241 2.89 8.10 12.26
C GLN A 241 2.73 7.12 11.08
N LEU A 242 1.51 6.71 10.75
CA LEU A 242 1.25 5.85 9.61
C LEU A 242 1.57 6.56 8.28
N HIS A 243 1.15 7.81 8.11
CA HIS A 243 1.48 8.59 6.90
C HIS A 243 2.99 8.86 6.75
N LYS A 244 3.71 9.09 7.85
CA LYS A 244 5.19 9.15 7.82
C LYS A 244 5.79 7.81 7.40
N LEU A 245 5.21 6.69 7.83
CA LEU A 245 5.67 5.36 7.45
C LEU A 245 5.44 5.09 5.95
N GLU A 246 4.27 5.43 5.41
CA GLU A 246 4.01 5.39 3.96
C GLU A 246 5.07 6.19 3.18
N ASN A 247 5.40 7.39 3.64
CA ASN A 247 6.42 8.22 3.00
C ASN A 247 7.83 7.62 3.07
N LYS A 248 8.17 6.96 4.19
CA LYS A 248 9.41 6.19 4.31
C LYS A 248 9.45 5.05 3.30
N TYR A 249 8.39 4.27 3.19
CA TYR A 249 8.32 3.12 2.29
C TYR A 249 8.21 3.50 0.82
N TRP A 250 7.55 4.61 0.48
CA TRP A 250 7.63 5.18 -0.86
C TRP A 250 9.08 5.42 -1.26
N LYS A 251 9.85 6.13 -0.42
CA LYS A 251 11.26 6.43 -0.70
C LYS A 251 12.09 5.15 -0.82
N LEU A 252 11.84 4.17 0.05
CA LEU A 252 12.49 2.86 0.00
C LEU A 252 12.22 2.15 -1.33
N LEU A 253 10.95 2.03 -1.75
CA LEU A 253 10.57 1.36 -2.99
C LEU A 253 11.20 2.02 -4.21
N VAL A 254 11.20 3.36 -4.28
CA VAL A 254 11.85 4.10 -5.37
C VAL A 254 13.36 3.89 -5.37
N ALA A 255 14.02 4.00 -4.20
CA ALA A 255 15.46 3.78 -4.10
C ALA A 255 15.85 2.34 -4.46
N LEU A 256 15.08 1.36 -3.98
CA LEU A 256 15.28 -0.05 -4.26
C LEU A 256 15.16 -0.32 -5.77
N SER A 257 14.12 0.24 -6.40
CA SER A 257 13.89 0.07 -7.83
C SER A 257 15.02 0.61 -8.69
N ARG A 258 15.51 1.81 -8.37
CA ARG A 258 16.64 2.43 -9.07
C ARG A 258 17.93 1.62 -8.89
N ALA A 259 18.21 1.17 -7.67
CA ALA A 259 19.40 0.35 -7.39
C ALA A 259 19.36 -0.98 -8.15
N VAL A 260 18.18 -1.59 -8.23
CA VAL A 260 17.96 -2.84 -8.97
C VAL A 260 18.21 -2.63 -10.47
N VAL A 261 17.58 -1.63 -11.10
CA VAL A 261 17.77 -1.35 -12.53
C VAL A 261 19.22 -0.99 -12.85
N ALA A 262 19.87 -0.17 -12.03
CA ALA A 262 21.28 0.18 -12.18
C ALA A 262 22.21 -1.05 -12.09
N SER A 263 21.93 -1.99 -11.19
CA SER A 263 22.72 -3.21 -11.08
C SER A 263 22.52 -4.14 -12.27
N VAL A 264 21.26 -4.40 -12.66
CA VAL A 264 20.94 -5.33 -13.76
C VAL A 264 21.50 -4.80 -15.08
N THR A 265 21.41 -3.50 -15.32
CA THR A 265 22.03 -2.87 -16.50
C THR A 265 23.56 -2.97 -16.51
N ALA A 266 24.20 -2.96 -15.34
CA ALA A 266 25.64 -3.25 -15.21
C ALA A 266 25.99 -4.75 -15.30
N GLY A 267 25.04 -5.61 -15.69
CA GLY A 267 25.23 -7.06 -15.84
C GLY A 267 25.27 -7.83 -14.52
N LYS A 268 24.73 -7.26 -13.42
CA LYS A 268 24.79 -7.86 -12.08
C LYS A 268 23.41 -7.92 -11.41
N GLU A 269 23.10 -9.00 -10.71
CA GLU A 269 21.91 -9.05 -9.85
C GLU A 269 22.11 -8.17 -8.60
N TYR A 270 21.11 -7.35 -8.26
CA TYR A 270 21.11 -6.56 -7.04
C TYR A 270 20.67 -7.41 -5.85
N LYS A 271 21.50 -7.49 -4.81
CA LYS A 271 21.21 -8.33 -3.64
C LYS A 271 20.58 -7.50 -2.53
N HIS A 272 19.32 -7.78 -2.21
CA HIS A 272 18.62 -7.19 -1.08
C HIS A 272 17.53 -8.13 -0.56
N ALA A 273 17.26 -8.10 0.75
CA ALA A 273 16.30 -9.02 1.39
C ALA A 273 14.86 -8.86 0.88
N LEU A 274 14.54 -7.68 0.32
CA LEU A 274 13.22 -7.34 -0.24
C LEU A 274 13.16 -7.48 -1.77
N VAL A 275 14.20 -8.02 -2.40
CA VAL A 275 14.25 -8.21 -3.86
C VAL A 275 14.39 -9.70 -4.15
N ARG A 276 13.54 -10.20 -5.04
CA ARG A 276 13.65 -11.55 -5.60
C ARG A 276 13.75 -11.50 -7.11
N TYR A 277 14.34 -12.54 -7.66
CA TYR A 277 14.42 -12.78 -9.10
C TYR A 277 13.70 -14.10 -9.42
N ALA A 278 13.18 -14.23 -10.64
CA ALA A 278 12.58 -15.49 -11.06
C ALA A 278 13.64 -16.61 -11.09
N PRO A 279 13.27 -17.87 -10.76
CA PRO A 279 14.15 -19.01 -10.95
C PRO A 279 14.56 -19.13 -12.42
N LYS A 280 15.83 -19.45 -12.69
CA LYS A 280 16.42 -19.52 -14.06
C LYS A 280 15.94 -20.73 -14.88
N ASP A 281 14.80 -21.33 -14.55
CA ASP A 281 14.28 -22.48 -15.29
C ASP A 281 13.72 -22.04 -16.64
N LYS A 282 14.22 -22.67 -17.71
CA LYS A 282 14.14 -22.22 -19.11
C LYS A 282 12.72 -22.26 -19.71
N LYS A 283 11.74 -22.80 -18.98
CA LYS A 283 10.34 -22.92 -19.44
C LYS A 283 9.41 -21.84 -18.91
N ALA A 284 9.80 -21.10 -17.87
CA ALA A 284 9.07 -19.92 -17.45
C ALA A 284 9.59 -18.73 -18.25
N LYS A 285 8.74 -18.07 -19.05
CA LYS A 285 8.99 -16.66 -19.43
C LYS A 285 9.13 -15.92 -18.09
N SER A 286 10.36 -15.66 -17.68
CA SER A 286 10.68 -15.17 -16.34
C SER A 286 9.93 -13.86 -16.15
N ARG A 287 8.93 -13.87 -15.27
CA ARG A 287 8.10 -12.68 -15.06
C ARG A 287 8.89 -11.54 -14.42
N TYR A 288 10.05 -11.78 -13.80
CA TYR A 288 10.77 -10.82 -12.95
C TYR A 288 12.28 -10.75 -13.25
N GLU A 289 12.69 -10.72 -14.54
CA GLU A 289 14.12 -10.65 -14.94
C GLU A 289 14.83 -9.42 -14.34
N TRP A 290 14.10 -8.33 -14.19
CA TRP A 290 14.58 -7.09 -13.60
C TRP A 290 14.54 -7.08 -12.08
N GLY A 291 14.15 -8.18 -11.44
CA GLY A 291 13.89 -8.21 -10.00
C GLY A 291 12.51 -7.65 -9.66
N SER A 292 11.95 -8.15 -8.56
CA SER A 292 10.65 -7.74 -8.07
C SER A 292 10.59 -7.76 -6.55
N LEU A 293 9.59 -7.09 -5.98
CA LEU A 293 9.42 -7.03 -4.53
C LEU A 293 9.21 -8.44 -3.96
N TYR A 294 9.94 -8.78 -2.90
CA TYR A 294 9.74 -10.02 -2.16
C TYR A 294 9.05 -9.77 -0.84
#